data_AF-A0A2E2QH57-F1
#
_entry.id   AF-A0A2E2QH57-F1
#
_cell.length_a   1.000
_cell.length_b   1.000
_cell.length_c   1.000
_cell.angle_alpha   90.00
_cell.angle_beta   90.00
_cell.angle_gamma   90.00
#
_symmetry.space_group_name_H-M   'P 1'
#
loop_
_entity.id
_entity.type
_entity.pdbx_description
1 polymer ?
#
loop_
_entity_poly.entity_id
_entity_poly.type
_entity_poly.pdbx_seq_one_letter_code
_entity_poly.pdbx_strand_id
1 'polypeptide(L)' 'MRVILVAILSAGLSLATGTVLANSPVSPGMQNQIIHHGGGCRKSSPPGQCCHLEKKTGIVHCH' A
#
# COMPACT_ATOMS: atom_id res chain seq x y z
N MET A 1 -30.20 -50.09 10.83
CA MET A 1 -29.36 -49.73 9.66
C MET A 1 -29.73 -48.39 9.04
N ARG A 2 -31.02 -48.07 8.82
CA ARG A 2 -31.44 -46.77 8.24
C ARG A 2 -31.02 -45.53 9.07
N VAL A 3 -31.07 -45.63 10.40
CA VAL A 3 -30.69 -44.53 11.30
C VAL A 3 -29.18 -44.25 11.29
N ILE A 4 -28.37 -45.29 11.05
CA ILE A 4 -26.91 -45.18 10.97
C ILE A 4 -26.50 -44.48 9.66
N LEU A 5 -27.20 -44.74 8.55
CA LEU A 5 -26.94 -44.09 7.26
C LEU A 5 -27.25 -42.58 7.28
N VAL A 6 -28.26 -42.15 8.03
CA VAL A 6 -28.63 -40.72 8.14
C VAL A 6 -27.61 -39.93 8.97
N ALA A 7 -27.01 -40.53 9.99
CA ALA A 7 -26.01 -39.88 10.84
C ALA A 7 -24.66 -39.65 10.11
N ILE A 8 -24.32 -40.48 9.13
CA ILE A 8 -23.07 -40.35 8.35
C ILE A 8 -23.21 -39.23 7.32
N LEU A 9 -24.41 -39.02 6.77
CA LEU A 9 -24.67 -38.02 5.72
C LEU A 9 -24.66 -36.58 6.27
N SER A 10 -25.03 -36.37 7.53
CA SER A 10 -25.05 -35.04 8.17
C SER A 10 -23.68 -34.56 8.67
N ALA A 11 -22.73 -35.47 8.90
CA ALA A 11 -21.38 -35.12 9.38
C ALA A 11 -20.45 -34.58 8.27
N GLY A 12 -20.76 -34.81 7.00
CA GLY A 12 -19.90 -34.39 5.87
C GLY A 12 -20.05 -32.93 5.43
N LEU A 13 -21.10 -32.23 5.87
CA LEU A 13 -21.46 -30.91 5.30
C LEU A 13 -20.72 -29.74 5.97
N SER A 14 -20.08 -29.94 7.13
CA SER A 14 -19.48 -28.86 7.91
C SER A 14 -18.05 -28.47 7.50
N LEU A 15 -17.44 -29.15 6.53
CA LEU A 15 -16.03 -28.92 6.15
C LEU A 15 -15.83 -27.95 4.97
N ALA A 16 -16.88 -27.30 4.46
CA ALA A 16 -16.82 -26.48 3.24
C ALA A 16 -16.75 -24.96 3.45
N THR A 17 -16.58 -24.47 4.68
CA THR A 17 -16.31 -23.03 4.91
C THR A 17 -14.83 -22.73 4.65
N GLY A 18 -14.48 -22.57 3.38
CA GLY A 18 -13.17 -22.09 2.96
C GLY A 18 -12.87 -20.70 3.55
N THR A 19 -11.65 -20.51 4.01
CA THR A 19 -11.15 -19.21 4.46
C THR A 19 -11.10 -18.23 3.29
N VAL A 20 -12.04 -17.30 3.24
CA VAL A 20 -11.97 -16.14 2.36
C VAL A 20 -10.84 -15.25 2.88
N LEU A 21 -9.69 -15.27 2.22
CA LEU A 21 -8.62 -14.32 2.46
C LEU A 21 -9.14 -12.94 2.06
N ALA A 22 -9.39 -12.09 3.04
CA ALA A 22 -9.67 -10.69 2.80
C ALA A 22 -8.40 -10.03 2.25
N ASN A 23 -8.31 -9.90 0.93
CA ASN A 23 -7.34 -9.05 0.28
C ASN A 23 -7.76 -7.59 0.53
N SER A 24 -7.33 -7.02 1.65
CA SER A 24 -7.40 -5.58 1.85
C SER A 24 -6.56 -4.91 0.75
N PRO A 25 -7.14 -4.04 -0.10
CA PRO A 25 -6.32 -3.24 -0.99
C PRO A 25 -5.40 -2.39 -0.11
N VAL A 26 -4.10 -2.69 -0.18
CA VAL A 26 -3.08 -1.78 0.33
C VAL A 26 -3.21 -0.53 -0.53
N SER A 27 -3.91 0.47 0.00
CA SER A 27 -3.81 1.82 -0.53
C SER A 27 -2.31 2.16 -0.51
N PRO A 28 -1.70 2.58 -1.62
CA PRO A 28 -0.34 3.11 -1.62
C PRO A 28 -0.33 4.47 -0.90
N GLY A 29 -0.68 4.46 0.38
CA GLY A 29 -0.77 5.60 1.28
C GLY A 29 0.55 5.82 1.98
N MET A 30 1.56 6.17 1.20
CA MET A 30 2.73 6.99 1.53
C MET A 30 3.74 6.80 0.41
N GLN A 31 3.42 7.34 -0.77
CA GLN A 31 4.50 7.87 -1.60
C GLN A 31 5.24 8.84 -0.69
N ASN A 32 6.52 8.57 -0.40
CA ASN A 32 7.44 9.47 0.28
C ASN A 32 7.12 10.88 -0.17
N GLN A 33 6.33 11.61 0.63
CA GLN A 33 5.83 12.92 0.25
C GLN A 33 7.07 13.79 0.40
N ILE A 34 7.88 13.86 -0.65
CA ILE A 34 8.91 14.88 -0.76
C ILE A 34 8.14 16.17 -0.57
N ILE A 35 8.28 16.77 0.62
CA ILE A 35 7.57 17.97 0.99
C ILE A 35 8.18 19.06 0.12
N HIS A 36 7.59 19.24 -1.05
CA HIS A 36 7.98 20.31 -1.95
C HIS A 36 7.52 21.61 -1.31
N HIS A 37 8.45 22.34 -0.69
CA HIS A 37 8.22 23.74 -0.35
C HIS A 37 7.91 24.47 -1.67
N GLY A 38 6.68 24.98 -1.80
CA GLY A 38 6.11 25.50 -3.04
C GLY A 38 7.10 26.39 -3.81
N GLY A 39 7.52 25.92 -4.98
CA GLY A 39 8.58 26.55 -5.78
C GLY A 39 9.08 25.70 -6.95
N GLY A 40 8.81 24.39 -6.92
CA GLY A 40 9.21 23.45 -7.96
C GLY A 40 10.73 23.23 -8.03
N CYS A 41 11.14 22.25 -8.83
CA CYS A 41 12.56 21.96 -9.04
C CYS A 41 13.21 22.97 -9.97
N ARG A 42 14.49 23.31 -9.72
CA ARG A 42 15.26 24.08 -10.70
C ARG A 42 15.42 23.27 -11.99
N LYS A 43 15.35 23.95 -13.13
CA LYS A 43 15.59 23.33 -14.45
C LYS A 43 16.99 22.73 -14.59
N SER A 44 17.96 23.27 -13.84
CA SER A 44 19.34 22.80 -13.81
C SER A 44 19.59 21.70 -12.78
N SER A 45 18.55 21.10 -12.19
CA SER A 45 18.72 20.02 -11.23
C SER A 45 19.27 18.76 -11.89
N PRO A 46 20.16 18.00 -11.22
CA PRO A 46 20.64 16.72 -11.73
C PRO A 46 19.51 15.71 -11.94
N PRO A 47 19.67 14.71 -12.81
CA PRO A 47 18.70 13.64 -12.96
C PRO A 47 18.41 12.95 -11.63
N GLY A 48 17.12 12.81 -11.28
CA GLY A 48 16.68 12.15 -10.06
C GLY A 48 16.79 12.98 -8.78
N GLN A 49 17.21 14.24 -8.86
CA GLN A 49 17.24 15.16 -7.72
C GLN A 49 16.46 16.44 -8.01
N CYS A 50 15.88 17.02 -6.96
CA CYS A 50 15.21 18.32 -6.99
C CYS A 50 16.00 19.31 -6.14
N CYS A 51 16.63 20.30 -6.75
CA CYS A 51 17.42 21.31 -6.04
C CYS A 51 16.70 22.66 -5.98
N HIS A 52 16.79 23.33 -4.84
CA HIS A 52 16.12 24.60 -4.54
C HIS A 52 17.14 25.62 -4.01
N LEU A 53 16.98 26.91 -4.39
CA LEU A 53 17.73 28.04 -3.80
C LEU A 53 16.89 28.67 -2.69
N GLU A 54 17.31 28.50 -1.44
CA GLU A 54 16.66 29.16 -0.31
C GLU A 54 16.94 30.66 -0.37
N LYS A 55 15.98 31.46 -0.85
CA LYS A 55 16.17 32.90 -1.09
C LYS A 55 16.59 33.70 0.15
N LYS A 56 16.24 33.21 1.35
CA LYS A 56 16.57 33.85 2.61
C LYS A 56 18.05 33.72 2.97
N THR A 57 18.64 32.56 2.72
CA THR A 57 20.03 32.23 3.10
C THR A 57 20.99 32.29 1.91
N GLY A 58 20.47 32.20 0.68
CA GLY A 58 21.25 32.06 -0.55
C GLY A 58 21.84 30.66 -0.75
N ILE A 59 21.47 29.68 0.08
CA ILE A 59 22.03 28.32 0.02
C ILE A 59 21.21 27.47 -0.94
N VAL A 60 21.90 26.67 -1.76
CA VAL A 60 21.29 25.64 -2.59
C VAL A 60 21.34 24.31 -1.85
N HIS A 61 20.20 23.62 -1.79
CA HIS A 61 20.14 22.24 -1.28
C HIS A 61 19.31 21.37 -2.23
N CYS A 62 19.59 20.06 -2.25
CA CYS A 62 18.96 19.08 -3.13
C CYS A 62 18.26 17.98 -2.33
N HIS A 63 17.18 17.45 -2.90
CA HIS A 63 16.37 16.34 -2.39
C HIS A 63 16.27 15.24 -3.45
#